data_AF-A0A534B7X3-F1
#
_entry.id   AF-A0A534B7X3-F1
#
_cell.length_a   1.000
_cell.length_b   1.000
_cell.length_c   1.000
_cell.angle_alpha   90.00
_cell.angle_beta   90.00
_cell.angle_gamma   90.00
#
_symmetry.space_group_name_H-M   'P 1'
#
loop_
_entity.id
_entity.type
_entity.pdbx_description
1 polymer ?
#
loop_
_entity_poly.entity_id
_entity_poly.type
_entity_poly.pdbx_seq_one_letter_code
_entity_poly.pdbx_strand_id
1 'polypeptide(L)'
;MRASPVSRRIRSRPRNAWMRCRRGCGSYAGASRSSSTTTRPWRSSSGTSTRISRSVSRRRVPRARRPLERPGTERPQPARRPATGAGGAGAAAPSAASSTEQAVYAQAFDALKAGSYSVAITGFKDFLASYPSSPLAENAQYWLGEAYYVNHDYESAAGAFRAVLKKWPDSRKAPDALLKLGYTQYAQKQYPAARATLTEVLRKYPGSDSAKHAAERLRRFSGAGSQ
;
A
#
# COMPACT_ATOMS: atom_id res chain seq x y z
N MET A 1 -0.18 -51.77 40.42
CA MET A 1 -0.43 -50.33 40.66
C MET A 1 -0.38 -49.60 39.31
N ARG A 2 -1.50 -48.98 38.93
CA ARG A 2 -1.72 -48.26 37.66
C ARG A 2 -1.29 -46.79 37.80
N ALA A 3 -0.74 -46.19 36.75
CA ALA A 3 -1.10 -44.84 36.28
C ALA A 3 -0.43 -44.52 34.92
N SER A 4 -1.27 -44.32 33.91
CA SER A 4 -0.97 -43.89 32.53
C SER A 4 -0.93 -42.34 32.43
N PRO A 5 -0.59 -41.74 31.27
CA PRO A 5 -0.04 -40.39 31.17
C PRO A 5 -1.10 -39.27 31.08
N VAL A 6 -0.79 -38.12 31.66
CA VAL A 6 -1.60 -36.89 31.56
C VAL A 6 -1.35 -36.21 30.22
N SER A 7 -2.28 -36.42 29.29
CA SER A 7 -2.47 -35.64 28.08
C SER A 7 -3.08 -34.27 28.42
N ARG A 8 -2.34 -33.17 28.23
CA ARG A 8 -2.94 -31.82 28.25
C ARG A 8 -3.59 -31.53 26.91
N ARG A 9 -4.90 -31.83 26.82
CA ARG A 9 -5.83 -31.25 25.84
C ARG A 9 -5.90 -29.73 26.04
N ILE A 10 -5.25 -28.96 25.17
CA ILE A 10 -5.58 -27.54 25.00
C ILE A 10 -6.90 -27.50 24.22
N ARG A 11 -7.99 -27.36 24.96
CA ARG A 11 -9.34 -27.16 24.41
C ARG A 11 -9.41 -25.78 23.76
N SER A 12 -9.71 -25.80 22.47
CA SER A 12 -10.10 -24.70 21.60
C SER A 12 -11.14 -23.79 22.27
N ARG A 13 -10.83 -22.48 22.33
CA ARG A 13 -11.80 -21.44 22.74
C ARG A 13 -12.55 -20.94 21.49
N PRO A 14 -13.88 -21.10 21.41
CA PRO A 14 -14.67 -20.48 20.35
C PRO A 14 -14.83 -18.96 20.61
N ARG A 15 -14.41 -18.13 19.64
CA ARG A 15 -14.69 -16.68 19.57
C ARG A 15 -15.88 -16.45 18.65
N ASN A 16 -17.09 -16.58 19.18
CA ASN A 16 -18.32 -16.27 18.45
C ASN A 16 -19.45 -15.96 19.45
N ALA A 17 -19.40 -14.74 19.99
CA ALA A 17 -20.46 -14.14 20.77
C ALA A 17 -20.91 -12.84 20.08
N TRP A 18 -21.78 -12.98 19.08
CA TRP A 18 -22.64 -11.91 18.57
C TRP A 18 -24.04 -12.51 18.39
N MET A 19 -24.72 -12.75 19.51
CA MET A 19 -26.18 -12.92 19.53
C MET A 19 -26.80 -11.53 19.38
N ARG A 20 -27.57 -11.33 18.31
CA ARG A 20 -29.05 -11.28 18.35
C ARG A 20 -29.61 -10.32 19.40
N CYS A 21 -29.96 -9.11 18.96
CA CYS A 21 -31.13 -8.38 19.46
C CYS A 21 -32.07 -8.12 18.28
N ARG A 22 -33.32 -8.52 18.45
CA ARG A 22 -34.42 -8.45 17.48
C ARG A 22 -35.60 -7.78 18.19
N ARG A 23 -36.36 -6.97 17.44
CA ARG A 23 -37.68 -6.36 17.73
C ARG A 23 -37.62 -5.09 18.60
N GLY A 24 -38.33 -4.00 18.31
CA GLY A 24 -39.35 -3.71 17.28
C GLY A 24 -39.96 -2.32 17.51
N CYS A 25 -40.99 -2.01 16.70
CA CYS A 25 -41.94 -0.88 16.74
C CYS A 25 -41.64 0.35 15.85
N GLY A 26 -42.65 0.72 15.05
CA GLY A 26 -42.74 2.01 14.37
C GLY A 26 -43.35 1.99 12.97
N SER A 27 -44.60 1.55 12.86
CA SER A 27 -45.46 1.75 11.67
C SER A 27 -45.75 3.24 11.48
N TYR A 28 -45.81 3.77 10.25
CA TYR A 28 -46.83 4.74 9.79
C TYR A 28 -46.71 5.04 8.29
N ALA A 29 -47.80 4.71 7.58
CA ALA A 29 -48.46 5.43 6.49
C ALA A 29 -47.64 6.05 5.34
N GLY A 30 -47.76 5.43 4.17
CA GLY A 30 -48.56 5.96 3.06
C GLY A 30 -48.11 7.25 2.36
N ALA A 31 -47.61 7.10 1.13
CA ALA A 31 -48.01 7.98 0.03
C ALA A 31 -47.66 7.34 -1.32
N SER A 32 -48.68 7.20 -2.14
CA SER A 32 -48.67 6.86 -3.55
C SER A 32 -47.95 7.92 -4.38
N ARG A 33 -47.24 7.49 -5.44
CA ARG A 33 -47.46 7.96 -6.82
C ARG A 33 -46.53 7.24 -7.80
N SER A 34 -47.18 6.53 -8.71
CA SER A 34 -46.70 6.15 -10.03
C SER A 34 -46.32 7.40 -10.85
N SER A 35 -45.25 7.29 -11.64
CA SER A 35 -44.98 7.94 -12.95
C SER A 35 -43.52 7.62 -13.28
N SER A 36 -43.20 6.59 -14.05
CA SER A 36 -43.23 6.58 -15.51
C SER A 36 -42.44 7.73 -16.14
N THR A 37 -41.49 7.32 -16.99
CA THR A 37 -40.98 8.09 -18.13
C THR A 37 -39.92 9.15 -17.81
N THR A 38 -38.67 8.89 -18.16
CA THR A 38 -38.06 9.46 -19.39
C THR A 38 -36.56 9.23 -19.35
N THR A 39 -36.17 8.17 -20.07
CA THR A 39 -34.83 7.94 -20.59
C THR A 39 -34.36 9.20 -21.33
N ARG A 40 -33.35 9.90 -20.79
CA ARG A 40 -32.64 10.94 -21.52
C ARG A 40 -31.48 10.29 -22.29
N PRO A 41 -31.48 10.29 -23.63
CA PRO A 41 -30.29 9.93 -24.38
C PRO A 41 -29.24 11.03 -24.21
N TRP A 42 -28.04 10.64 -23.78
CA TRP A 42 -26.87 11.52 -23.77
C TRP A 42 -26.48 11.78 -25.23
N ARG A 43 -26.68 13.03 -25.64
CA ARG A 43 -26.46 13.53 -27.00
C ARG A 43 -24.96 13.43 -27.33
N SER A 44 -24.67 12.64 -28.35
CA SER A 44 -23.39 12.58 -29.04
C SER A 44 -23.07 13.95 -29.66
N SER A 45 -22.04 14.62 -29.15
CA SER A 45 -21.37 15.72 -29.85
C SER A 45 -20.16 15.16 -30.58
N SER A 46 -20.33 14.94 -31.87
CA SER A 46 -19.29 14.75 -32.88
C SER A 46 -18.42 16.01 -32.93
N GLY A 47 -17.25 15.93 -32.30
CA GLY A 47 -16.19 16.95 -32.37
C GLY A 47 -15.10 16.49 -33.33
N THR A 48 -14.94 17.27 -34.39
CA THR A 48 -14.06 17.15 -35.55
C THR A 48 -12.63 16.72 -35.24
N SER A 49 -12.18 15.64 -35.89
CA SER A 49 -10.76 15.27 -36.05
C SER A 49 -9.98 16.44 -36.65
N THR A 50 -9.17 17.12 -35.83
CA THR A 50 -8.10 17.99 -36.34
C THR A 50 -6.79 17.22 -36.22
N ARG A 51 -6.37 16.69 -37.37
CA ARG A 51 -5.04 16.14 -37.64
C ARG A 51 -4.00 17.25 -37.43
N ILE A 52 -3.40 17.32 -36.25
CA ILE A 52 -2.21 18.14 -36.03
C ILE A 52 -0.99 17.28 -36.36
N SER A 53 -0.64 17.26 -37.64
CA SER A 53 0.69 16.88 -38.09
C SER A 53 1.65 18.02 -37.78
N ARG A 54 2.56 17.85 -36.83
CA ARG A 54 3.72 18.74 -36.69
C ARG A 54 4.98 17.97 -36.30
N SER A 55 5.67 17.54 -37.35
CA SER A 55 7.12 17.63 -37.55
C SER A 55 8.01 17.49 -36.31
N VAL A 56 8.63 16.32 -36.19
CA VAL A 56 9.84 16.09 -35.40
C VAL A 56 10.98 16.90 -36.03
N SER A 57 11.20 18.13 -35.56
CA SER A 57 12.39 18.90 -35.89
C SER A 57 13.54 18.46 -34.99
N ARG A 58 14.33 17.50 -35.48
CA ARG A 58 15.66 17.19 -34.96
C ARG A 58 16.54 18.44 -35.09
N ARG A 59 16.69 19.22 -34.02
CA ARG A 59 17.76 20.24 -33.95
C ARG A 59 19.06 19.52 -33.62
N ARG A 60 19.91 19.41 -34.64
CA ARG A 60 21.34 19.15 -34.52
C ARG A 60 21.96 20.23 -33.63
N VAL A 61 22.58 19.84 -32.53
CA VAL A 61 23.47 20.70 -31.77
C VAL A 61 24.84 20.66 -32.46
N PRO A 62 25.41 21.80 -32.91
CA PRO A 62 26.76 21.82 -33.46
C PRO A 62 27.79 21.68 -32.36
N ARG A 63 28.75 20.80 -32.62
CA ARG A 63 29.92 20.49 -31.81
C ARG A 63 30.99 21.57 -32.08
N ALA A 64 31.15 22.54 -31.19
CA ALA A 64 32.27 23.47 -31.24
C ALA A 64 33.45 22.92 -30.42
N ARG A 65 34.62 22.90 -31.06
CA ARG A 65 35.91 22.46 -30.50
C ARG A 65 36.69 23.68 -30.00
N ARG A 66 37.15 23.62 -28.73
CA ARG A 66 38.47 24.06 -28.16
C ARG A 66 38.88 25.56 -28.33
N PRO A 67 39.95 26.10 -27.69
CA PRO A 67 41.01 25.49 -26.84
C PRO A 67 41.44 26.27 -25.56
N LEU A 68 42.18 25.55 -24.69
CA LEU A 68 43.34 25.98 -23.88
C LEU A 68 43.23 27.20 -22.94
N GLU A 69 43.08 26.92 -21.64
CA GLU A 69 43.71 27.74 -20.59
C GLU A 69 44.70 26.90 -19.77
N ARG A 70 45.70 27.61 -19.25
CA ARG A 70 47.06 27.19 -18.89
C ARG A 70 47.19 26.58 -17.49
N PRO A 71 48.28 25.86 -17.23
CA PRO A 71 48.50 25.12 -15.99
C PRO A 71 48.88 26.06 -14.83
N GLY A 72 48.08 26.06 -13.77
CA GLY A 72 48.41 26.64 -12.47
C GLY A 72 49.08 25.59 -11.59
N THR A 73 50.34 25.83 -11.27
CA THR A 73 51.17 25.11 -10.31
C THR A 73 50.58 25.20 -8.90
N GLU A 74 49.98 24.14 -8.38
CA GLU A 74 49.71 24.02 -6.94
C GLU A 74 50.60 22.93 -6.31
N ARG A 75 51.30 23.35 -5.26
CA ARG A 75 52.38 22.65 -4.56
C ARG A 75 51.94 21.34 -3.87
N PRO A 76 52.88 20.42 -3.62
CA PRO A 76 52.61 19.12 -3.02
C PRO A 76 52.23 19.28 -1.53
N GLN A 77 51.08 18.70 -1.14
CA GLN A 77 50.70 18.56 0.26
C GLN A 77 51.50 17.41 0.90
N PRO A 78 52.20 17.64 2.03
CA PRO A 78 52.90 16.58 2.73
C PRO A 78 51.89 15.67 3.47
N ALA A 79 52.16 14.37 3.37
CA ALA A 79 51.46 13.30 4.06
C ALA A 79 51.30 13.61 5.57
N ARG A 80 50.05 13.68 6.04
CA ARG A 80 49.71 13.51 7.45
C ARG A 80 49.06 12.13 7.66
N ARG A 81 49.67 11.42 8.61
CA ARG A 81 49.42 10.05 9.07
C ARG A 81 47.98 9.83 9.59
N PRO A 82 47.50 8.58 9.68
CA PRO A 82 46.18 8.28 10.22
C PRO A 82 46.18 8.49 11.74
N ALA A 83 45.33 9.38 12.22
CA ALA A 83 45.06 9.54 13.64
C ALA A 83 43.73 8.87 13.96
N THR A 84 43.84 7.82 14.77
CA THR A 84 42.80 7.14 15.54
C THR A 84 41.89 8.14 16.23
N GLY A 85 40.58 7.94 16.11
CA GLY A 85 39.56 8.77 16.75
C GLY A 85 38.15 8.25 16.45
N ALA A 86 37.88 6.97 16.75
CA ALA A 86 36.53 6.45 16.76
C ALA A 86 35.78 7.02 17.99
N GLY A 87 35.06 8.10 17.77
CA GLY A 87 34.30 8.81 18.80
C GLY A 87 33.46 9.92 18.20
N GLY A 88 32.78 9.63 17.09
CA GLY A 88 31.86 10.56 16.42
C GLY A 88 30.42 10.20 16.69
N ALA A 89 29.92 10.54 17.88
CA ALA A 89 28.50 10.78 18.07
C ALA A 89 28.18 12.13 17.39
N GLY A 90 27.50 12.11 16.24
CA GLY A 90 27.14 13.34 15.57
C GLY A 90 26.78 13.21 14.09
N ALA A 91 25.64 12.59 13.80
CA ALA A 91 24.87 12.85 12.59
C ALA A 91 23.39 12.50 12.83
N ALA A 92 22.72 13.31 13.65
CA ALA A 92 21.27 13.31 13.77
C ALA A 92 20.65 13.97 12.52
N ALA A 93 20.58 13.21 11.42
CA ALA A 93 19.50 13.37 10.44
C ALA A 93 18.23 12.73 11.03
N PRO A 94 16.99 13.07 10.60
CA PRO A 94 15.78 12.82 11.37
C PRO A 94 15.46 11.31 11.40
N SER A 95 16.11 10.59 12.31
CA SER A 95 15.91 9.16 12.52
C SER A 95 14.66 9.00 13.38
N ALA A 96 13.52 9.28 12.78
CA ALA A 96 12.23 9.25 13.46
C ALA A 96 11.94 7.85 14.06
N ALA A 97 12.58 6.80 13.55
CA ALA A 97 12.67 5.50 14.17
C ALA A 97 14.07 5.29 14.78
N SER A 98 14.17 4.67 15.95
CA SER A 98 15.47 4.31 16.55
C SER A 98 16.28 3.36 15.66
N SER A 99 17.60 3.33 15.83
CA SER A 99 18.47 2.41 15.08
C SER A 99 18.06 0.95 15.27
N THR A 100 17.61 0.58 16.46
CA THR A 100 17.08 -0.76 16.77
C THR A 100 15.77 -1.04 16.04
N GLU A 101 14.82 -0.10 16.01
CA GLU A 101 13.58 -0.24 15.23
C GLU A 101 13.88 -0.49 13.75
N GLN A 102 14.78 0.31 13.18
CA GLN A 102 15.18 0.16 11.79
C GLN A 102 15.81 -1.20 11.50
N ALA A 103 16.64 -1.72 12.42
CA ALA A 103 17.25 -3.03 12.28
C ALA A 103 16.21 -4.16 12.31
N VAL A 104 15.27 -4.14 13.25
CA VAL A 104 14.19 -5.14 13.36
C VAL A 104 13.29 -5.10 12.13
N TYR A 105 12.91 -3.90 11.69
CA TYR A 105 12.14 -3.72 10.46
C TYR A 105 12.88 -4.23 9.22
N ALA A 106 14.17 -3.90 9.10
CA ALA A 106 15.01 -4.32 7.98
C ALA A 106 15.15 -5.84 7.90
N GLN A 107 15.27 -6.52 9.04
CA GLN A 107 15.34 -7.99 9.10
C GLN A 107 14.05 -8.63 8.56
N ALA A 108 12.87 -8.15 9.00
CA ALA A 108 11.60 -8.65 8.50
C ALA A 108 11.40 -8.37 7.01
N PHE A 109 11.86 -7.19 6.56
CA PHE A 109 11.82 -6.82 5.15
C PHE A 109 12.78 -7.65 4.29
N ASP A 110 13.94 -8.02 4.83
CA ASP A 110 14.86 -8.91 4.13
C ASP A 110 14.27 -10.32 3.93
N ALA A 111 13.63 -10.85 4.97
CA ALA A 111 12.87 -12.10 4.87
C ALA A 111 11.76 -12.03 3.80
N LEU A 112 11.06 -10.89 3.68
CA LEU A 112 10.05 -10.68 2.64
C LEU A 112 10.67 -10.76 1.24
N LYS A 113 11.80 -10.06 1.01
CA LYS A 113 12.51 -10.08 -0.27
C LYS A 113 13.07 -11.47 -0.59
N ALA A 114 13.51 -12.21 0.42
CA ALA A 114 14.00 -13.57 0.29
C ALA A 114 12.88 -14.59 0.00
N GLY A 115 11.61 -14.17 -0.08
CA GLY A 115 10.47 -15.05 -0.30
C GLY A 115 10.04 -15.83 0.95
N SER A 116 10.68 -15.58 2.10
CA SER A 116 10.36 -16.21 3.38
C SER A 116 9.18 -15.50 4.05
N TYR A 117 8.01 -15.56 3.42
CA TYR A 117 6.84 -14.77 3.82
C TYR A 117 6.36 -15.09 5.24
N SER A 118 6.38 -16.35 5.67
CA SER A 118 6.00 -16.74 7.04
C SER A 118 6.89 -16.09 8.10
N VAL A 119 8.20 -16.00 7.82
CA VAL A 119 9.18 -15.35 8.71
C VAL A 119 8.96 -13.83 8.71
N ALA A 120 8.75 -13.24 7.53
CA ALA A 120 8.44 -11.83 7.39
C ALA A 120 7.16 -11.43 8.13
N ILE A 121 6.09 -12.23 8.01
CA ILE A 121 4.82 -12.03 8.72
C ILE A 121 5.06 -11.99 10.23
N THR A 122 5.84 -12.94 10.75
CA THR A 122 6.14 -13.00 12.18
C THR A 122 6.96 -11.79 12.61
N GLY A 123 8.02 -11.45 11.86
CA GLY A 123 8.88 -10.30 12.14
C GLY A 123 8.13 -8.96 12.12
N PHE A 124 7.25 -8.74 11.14
CA PHE A 124 6.44 -7.51 11.11
C PHE A 124 5.40 -7.47 12.23
N LYS A 125 4.82 -8.61 12.63
CA LYS A 125 3.90 -8.66 13.79
C LYS A 125 4.62 -8.33 15.10
N ASP A 126 5.80 -8.90 15.31
CA ASP A 126 6.64 -8.59 16.48
C ASP A 126 7.07 -7.12 16.50
N PHE A 127 7.44 -6.57 15.34
CA PHE A 127 7.75 -5.16 15.20
C PHE A 127 6.56 -4.27 15.62
N LEU A 128 5.36 -4.57 15.13
CA LEU A 128 4.14 -3.80 15.45
C LEU A 128 3.70 -3.97 16.91
N ALA A 129 4.01 -5.10 17.54
CA ALA A 129 3.74 -5.33 18.95
C ALA A 129 4.73 -4.58 19.85
N SER A 130 6.01 -4.57 19.47
CA SER A 130 7.09 -3.93 20.23
C SER A 130 7.15 -2.41 20.03
N TYR A 131 6.83 -1.95 18.81
CA TYR A 131 6.99 -0.56 18.39
C TYR A 131 5.71 0.00 17.73
N PRO A 132 4.56 0.02 18.43
CA PRO A 132 3.28 0.46 17.86
C PRO A 132 3.23 1.95 17.50
N SER A 133 4.09 2.77 18.14
CA SER A 133 4.17 4.23 17.93
C SER A 133 5.34 4.66 17.03
N SER A 134 6.10 3.69 16.47
CA SER A 134 7.18 4.00 15.54
C SER A 134 6.63 4.64 14.26
N PRO A 135 7.33 5.60 13.65
CA PRO A 135 6.99 6.11 12.32
C PRO A 135 7.27 5.09 11.20
N LEU A 136 7.76 3.90 11.53
CA LEU A 136 7.80 2.76 10.62
C LEU A 136 6.59 1.83 10.82
N ALA A 137 5.74 2.05 11.83
CA ALA A 137 4.62 1.18 12.12
C ALA A 137 3.60 1.14 10.97
N GLU A 138 3.32 2.29 10.33
CA GLU A 138 2.44 2.32 9.16
C GLU A 138 3.02 1.54 7.97
N ASN A 139 4.34 1.62 7.78
CA ASN A 139 5.04 0.90 6.72
C ASN A 139 5.07 -0.60 7.04
N ALA A 140 5.41 -0.98 8.28
CA ALA A 140 5.43 -2.37 8.74
C ALA A 140 4.04 -3.02 8.61
N GLN A 141 2.97 -2.30 8.95
CA GLN A 141 1.61 -2.79 8.79
C GLN A 141 1.24 -2.99 7.31
N TYR A 142 1.67 -2.08 6.43
CA TYR A 142 1.50 -2.24 4.99
C TYR A 142 2.25 -3.47 4.46
N TRP A 143 3.52 -3.63 4.81
CA TRP A 143 4.32 -4.79 4.39
C TRP A 143 3.86 -6.11 4.98
N LEU A 144 3.29 -6.11 6.19
CA LEU A 144 2.60 -7.27 6.75
C LEU A 144 1.42 -7.69 5.85
N GLY A 145 0.63 -6.73 5.38
CA GLY A 145 -0.46 -7.00 4.44
C GLY A 145 0.05 -7.56 3.10
N GLU A 146 1.12 -7.00 2.57
CA GLU A 146 1.77 -7.50 1.35
C GLU A 146 2.32 -8.91 1.54
N ALA A 147 2.96 -9.19 2.68
CA ALA A 147 3.48 -10.50 3.04
C ALA A 147 2.36 -11.55 3.09
N TYR A 148 1.22 -11.20 3.70
CA TYR A 148 0.04 -12.07 3.69
C TYR A 148 -0.52 -12.29 2.28
N TYR A 149 -0.58 -11.23 1.47
CA TYR A 149 -1.08 -11.30 0.10
C TYR A 149 -0.25 -12.25 -0.76
N VAL A 150 1.08 -12.13 -0.71
CA VAL A 150 1.99 -13.03 -1.45
C VAL A 150 2.03 -14.44 -0.88
N ASN A 151 1.73 -14.59 0.42
CA ASN A 151 1.54 -15.90 1.06
C ASN A 151 0.15 -16.51 0.76
N HIS A 152 -0.65 -15.90 -0.12
CA HIS A 152 -2.02 -16.29 -0.47
C HIS A 152 -3.03 -16.27 0.69
N ASP A 153 -2.67 -15.72 1.85
CA ASP A 153 -3.58 -15.48 2.96
C ASP A 153 -4.29 -14.14 2.77
N TYR A 154 -5.22 -14.13 1.84
CA TYR A 154 -5.93 -12.91 1.47
C TYR A 154 -6.86 -12.40 2.58
N GLU A 155 -7.34 -13.28 3.47
CA GLU A 155 -8.19 -12.88 4.59
C GLU A 155 -7.41 -12.01 5.58
N SER A 156 -6.23 -12.50 6.01
CA SER A 156 -5.32 -11.76 6.88
C SER A 156 -4.78 -10.49 6.18
N ALA A 157 -4.44 -10.57 4.89
CA ALA A 157 -3.99 -9.42 4.11
C ALA A 157 -5.04 -8.29 4.10
N ALA A 158 -6.31 -8.63 3.85
CA ALA A 158 -7.39 -7.65 3.86
C ALA A 158 -7.58 -7.04 5.26
N GLY A 159 -7.36 -7.81 6.32
CA GLY A 159 -7.34 -7.30 7.70
C GLY A 159 -6.20 -6.31 7.94
N ALA A 160 -4.99 -6.64 7.49
CA ALA A 160 -3.80 -5.82 7.64
C ALA A 160 -3.91 -4.48 6.88
N PHE A 161 -4.37 -4.49 5.63
CA PHE A 161 -4.58 -3.25 4.87
C PHE A 161 -5.68 -2.38 5.47
N ARG A 162 -6.78 -2.99 5.95
CA ARG A 162 -7.82 -2.25 6.69
C ARG A 162 -7.29 -1.62 7.97
N ALA A 163 -6.35 -2.28 8.65
CA ALA A 163 -5.71 -1.73 9.83
C ALA A 163 -4.89 -0.48 9.50
N VAL A 164 -4.18 -0.44 8.35
CA VAL A 164 -3.47 0.77 7.90
C VAL A 164 -4.44 1.94 7.75
N LEU A 165 -5.54 1.72 7.03
CA LEU A 165 -6.54 2.77 6.77
C LEU A 165 -7.25 3.27 8.02
N LYS A 166 -7.40 2.41 9.03
CA LYS A 166 -8.06 2.76 10.29
C LYS A 166 -7.12 3.49 11.25
N LYS A 167 -5.87 3.04 11.37
CA LYS A 167 -4.89 3.59 12.31
C LYS A 167 -4.17 4.81 11.74
N TRP A 168 -3.87 4.80 10.44
CA TRP A 168 -3.09 5.83 9.76
C TRP A 168 -3.79 6.30 8.47
N PRO A 169 -4.97 6.94 8.56
CA PRO A 169 -5.71 7.43 7.40
C PRO A 169 -4.95 8.48 6.59
N ASP A 170 -4.11 9.29 7.24
CA ASP A 170 -3.33 10.37 6.60
C ASP A 170 -1.93 9.93 6.16
N SER A 171 -1.59 8.64 6.30
CA SER A 171 -0.28 8.14 5.88
C SER A 171 -0.13 8.20 4.36
N ARG A 172 1.10 8.42 3.90
CA ARG A 172 1.49 8.27 2.49
C ARG A 172 1.19 6.86 1.95
N LYS A 173 1.07 5.85 2.83
CA LYS A 173 0.69 4.47 2.49
C LYS A 173 -0.81 4.20 2.50
N ALA A 174 -1.64 5.13 2.98
CA ALA A 174 -3.09 4.96 2.96
C ALA A 174 -3.67 4.74 1.54
N PRO A 175 -3.30 5.51 0.49
CA PRO A 175 -3.81 5.25 -0.86
C PRO A 175 -3.37 3.89 -1.42
N ASP A 176 -2.11 3.49 -1.17
CA ASP A 176 -1.59 2.19 -1.59
C ASP A 176 -2.25 1.03 -0.84
N ALA A 177 -2.47 1.17 0.47
CA ALA A 177 -3.17 0.18 1.28
C ALA A 177 -4.61 -0.02 0.81
N LEU A 178 -5.32 1.06 0.44
CA LEU A 178 -6.68 0.97 -0.08
C LEU A 178 -6.72 0.29 -1.46
N LEU A 179 -5.76 0.60 -2.34
CA LEU A 179 -5.60 -0.10 -3.61
C LEU A 179 -5.36 -1.61 -3.39
N LYS A 180 -4.42 -1.95 -2.52
CA LYS A 180 -4.08 -3.34 -2.20
C LYS A 180 -5.22 -4.09 -1.53
N LEU A 181 -6.02 -3.43 -0.71
CA LEU A 181 -7.26 -4.01 -0.18
C LEU A 181 -8.21 -4.42 -1.32
N GLY A 182 -8.40 -3.54 -2.32
CA GLY A 182 -9.21 -3.85 -3.50
C GLY A 182 -8.65 -5.03 -4.32
N TYR A 183 -7.32 -5.12 -4.47
CA TYR A 183 -6.67 -6.26 -5.13
C TYR A 183 -6.80 -7.56 -4.34
N THR A 184 -6.72 -7.46 -3.02
CA THR A 184 -6.90 -8.60 -2.12
C THR A 184 -8.33 -9.13 -2.20
N GLN A 185 -9.34 -8.25 -2.21
CA GLN A 185 -10.75 -8.63 -2.41
C GLN A 185 -10.97 -9.26 -3.79
N TYR A 186 -10.28 -8.76 -4.82
CA TYR A 186 -10.31 -9.39 -6.14
C TYR A 186 -9.75 -10.82 -6.10
N ALA A 187 -8.61 -11.03 -5.44
CA ALA A 187 -8.01 -12.35 -5.28
C ALA A 187 -8.92 -13.31 -4.50
N GLN A 188 -9.70 -12.79 -3.55
CA GLN A 188 -10.77 -13.53 -2.84
C GLN A 188 -12.02 -13.77 -3.69
N LYS A 189 -12.04 -13.38 -4.97
CA LYS A 189 -13.21 -13.44 -5.87
C LYS A 189 -14.41 -12.60 -5.42
N GLN A 190 -14.19 -11.66 -4.50
CA GLN A 190 -15.22 -10.72 -4.03
C GLN A 190 -15.30 -9.51 -4.97
N TYR A 191 -15.63 -9.76 -6.24
CA TYR A 191 -15.61 -8.73 -7.29
C TYR A 191 -16.47 -7.49 -7.00
N PRO A 192 -17.69 -7.60 -6.44
CA PRO A 192 -18.48 -6.43 -6.09
C PRO A 192 -17.80 -5.55 -5.04
N ALA A 193 -17.24 -6.17 -3.99
CA ALA A 193 -16.51 -5.47 -2.94
C ALA A 193 -15.22 -4.84 -3.49
N ALA A 194 -14.46 -5.58 -4.30
CA ALA A 194 -13.26 -5.08 -4.96
C ALA A 194 -13.54 -3.84 -5.80
N ARG A 195 -14.62 -3.86 -6.60
CA ARG A 195 -15.04 -2.70 -7.42
C ARG A 195 -15.40 -1.50 -6.54
N ALA A 196 -16.12 -1.71 -5.44
CA ALA A 196 -16.47 -0.65 -4.50
C ALA A 196 -15.21 -0.02 -3.87
N THR A 197 -14.29 -0.85 -3.36
CA THR A 197 -13.04 -0.38 -2.76
C THR A 197 -12.15 0.36 -3.75
N LEU A 198 -11.99 -0.15 -4.97
CA LEU A 198 -11.19 0.52 -6.00
C LEU A 198 -11.83 1.85 -6.44
N THR A 199 -13.15 1.92 -6.48
CA THR A 199 -13.87 3.19 -6.74
C THR A 199 -13.64 4.17 -5.59
N GLU A 200 -13.56 3.69 -4.35
CA GLU A 200 -13.22 4.51 -3.20
C GLU A 200 -11.82 5.12 -3.31
N VAL A 201 -10.83 4.39 -3.84
CA VAL A 201 -9.48 4.95 -4.11
C VAL A 201 -9.57 6.18 -5.03
N LEU A 202 -10.34 6.08 -6.12
CA LEU A 202 -10.53 7.19 -7.06
C LEU A 202 -11.20 8.40 -6.41
N ARG A 203 -12.12 8.16 -5.49
CA ARG A 203 -12.88 9.20 -4.80
C ARG A 203 -12.09 9.88 -3.69
N LYS A 204 -11.35 9.11 -2.89
CA LYS A 204 -10.58 9.62 -1.74
C LYS A 204 -9.23 10.22 -2.14
N TYR A 205 -8.56 9.63 -3.13
CA TYR A 205 -7.20 10.01 -3.51
C TYR A 205 -7.09 10.33 -5.01
N PRO A 206 -7.88 11.28 -5.54
CA PRO A 206 -7.81 11.65 -6.94
C PRO A 206 -6.40 12.13 -7.30
N GLY A 207 -5.85 11.62 -8.41
CA GLY A 207 -4.53 12.03 -8.92
C GLY A 207 -3.33 11.24 -8.36
N SER A 208 -3.51 10.43 -7.31
CA SER A 208 -2.46 9.52 -6.82
C SER A 208 -2.14 8.42 -7.84
N ASP A 209 -0.90 7.90 -7.83
CA ASP A 209 -0.56 6.73 -8.66
C ASP A 209 -1.43 5.52 -8.32
N SER A 210 -1.77 5.35 -7.04
CA SER A 210 -2.69 4.31 -6.59
C SER A 210 -4.07 4.46 -7.24
N ALA A 211 -4.57 5.69 -7.44
CA ALA A 211 -5.80 5.94 -8.18
C ALA A 211 -5.68 5.61 -9.67
N LYS A 212 -4.55 5.92 -10.32
CA LYS A 212 -4.33 5.51 -11.73
C LYS A 212 -4.39 3.99 -11.88
N HIS A 213 -3.73 3.26 -10.99
CA HIS A 213 -3.77 1.79 -10.96
C HIS A 213 -5.17 1.25 -10.65
N ALA A 214 -5.91 1.87 -9.71
CA ALA A 214 -7.29 1.50 -9.41
C ALA A 214 -8.20 1.68 -10.64
N ALA A 215 -8.06 2.80 -11.35
CA ALA A 215 -8.82 3.08 -12.57
C ALA A 215 -8.54 2.05 -13.65
N GLU A 216 -7.27 1.70 -13.88
CA GLU A 216 -6.91 0.66 -14.84
C GLU A 216 -7.56 -0.68 -14.48
N ARG A 217 -7.50 -1.06 -13.20
CA ARG A 217 -8.12 -2.30 -12.74
C ARG A 217 -9.64 -2.28 -12.96
N LEU A 218 -10.31 -1.17 -12.64
CA LEU A 218 -11.75 -0.94 -12.87
C LEU A 218 -12.15 -1.10 -14.34
N ARG A 219 -11.34 -0.58 -15.27
CA ARG A 219 -11.60 -0.75 -16.72
C ARG A 219 -11.58 -2.23 -17.12
N ARG A 220 -10.66 -3.02 -16.56
CA ARG A 220 -10.60 -4.47 -16.81
C ARG A 220 -11.82 -5.21 -16.26
N PHE A 221 -12.43 -4.76 -15.16
CA PHE A 221 -13.68 -5.33 -14.66
C PHE A 221 -14.86 -5.09 -15.60
N SER A 222 -14.99 -3.87 -16.12
CA SER A 222 -16.09 -3.51 -17.03
C SER A 222 -16.05 -4.28 -18.35
N GLY A 223 -14.85 -4.65 -18.82
CA GLY A 223 -14.70 -5.51 -20.00
C GLY A 223 -15.08 -6.97 -19.78
N ALA A 224 -15.01 -7.47 -18.53
CA ALA A 224 -15.24 -8.88 -18.20
C ALA A 224 -16.70 -9.20 -17.77
N GLY A 225 -17.53 -8.18 -17.48
CA GLY A 225 -18.93 -8.35 -17.09
C GLY A 225 -19.94 -8.10 -18.21
N SER A 226 -19.51 -8.13 -19.47
CA SER A 226 -20.33 -7.83 -20.66
C SER A 226 -20.46 -9.03 -21.62
N GLN A 227 -20.26 -10.25 -21.13
CA GLN A 227 -20.39 -11.51 -21.88
C GLN A 227 -21.30 -12.46 -21.10
#